data_AF-A0A1F7ZW79-F1
#
_entry.id   AF-A0A1F7ZW79-F1
#
_cell.length_a   1.000
_cell.length_b   1.000
_cell.length_c   1.000
_cell.angle_alpha   90.00
_cell.angle_beta   90.00
_cell.angle_gamma   90.00
#
_symmetry.space_group_name_H-M   'P 1'
#
loop_
_entity.id
_entity.type
_entity.pdbx_description
1 polymer ?
#
loop_
_entity_poly.entity_id
_entity_poly.type
_entity_poly.pdbx_seq_one_letter_code
_entity_poly.pdbx_strand_id
1 'polypeptide(L)'
;MIKFWCLALGAAYYTNALILEKKDTPSVLAVPLQGGWFAGAHHRHDRREKRDRTVNLKFYGNDFFYANISVRSPPQKLKAQFSTLDDSSWVVVRDNEELAGYIEHGILDGYNASASTSSRTLKTNATVDGFDQEDVGNIDIMSDTMIVGDVKLEDMRFATLHEKASIGDTLGLGYSNRNSEFISVTQALVHAKAIQSPTFSMWMEENHDQTNVPGTILFGGVNKAKYVDKLHTLQVISPPDLSKLFRVNLTGLSVGADSNTKSISPESFSTGAVFSSATDFIGFPKAITQDLFSQLNVTEFYENGQPVFPCDEPPANKLLTFYFGDVTFNFSLDPFIVQAPSSTNLKEYKEGYCYLSFLTIEPERSKEFGGVIIGANFLKLVYTVFDMGNDEVSLAQRRWEKAPDEIMEIKPGKDGVPDRTTQDTDKTDTADKPEKTDESTGSNLESSNGLKALIAAGAVLFVALIWG
;
A
#
# COMPACT_ATOMS: atom_id res chain seq x y z
N MET A 1 -32.11 -65.52 -32.84
CA MET A 1 -33.14 -65.22 -31.82
C MET A 1 -32.68 -64.00 -31.04
N ILE A 2 -33.60 -63.06 -30.80
CA ILE A 2 -33.52 -61.91 -29.87
C ILE A 2 -32.97 -60.58 -30.45
N LYS A 3 -33.84 -59.56 -30.29
CA LYS A 3 -33.82 -58.16 -30.74
C LYS A 3 -33.03 -57.26 -29.78
N PHE A 4 -32.47 -56.15 -30.27
CA PHE A 4 -32.20 -54.90 -29.51
C PHE A 4 -32.22 -53.73 -30.51
N TRP A 5 -33.34 -53.03 -30.71
CA TRP A 5 -33.75 -51.76 -30.07
C TRP A 5 -32.66 -50.67 -30.00
N CYS A 6 -32.86 -49.64 -30.83
CA CYS A 6 -32.22 -48.34 -30.77
C CYS A 6 -32.54 -47.62 -29.46
N LEU A 7 -31.57 -46.86 -28.94
CA LEU A 7 -31.83 -45.69 -28.09
C LEU A 7 -30.75 -44.64 -28.34
N ALA A 8 -31.22 -43.43 -28.58
CA ALA A 8 -30.47 -42.26 -29.04
C ALA A 8 -29.54 -41.70 -27.96
N LEU A 9 -28.35 -41.25 -28.37
CA LEU A 9 -27.47 -40.42 -27.58
C LEU A 9 -28.02 -38.99 -27.53
N GLY A 10 -28.53 -38.57 -26.37
CA GLY A 10 -28.66 -37.17 -26.00
C GLY A 10 -27.36 -36.70 -25.35
N ALA A 11 -26.59 -35.87 -26.04
CA ALA A 11 -25.46 -35.17 -25.44
C ALA A 11 -25.99 -33.98 -24.63
N ALA A 12 -25.98 -34.10 -23.29
CA ALA A 12 -26.17 -32.96 -22.41
C ALA A 12 -24.80 -32.27 -22.22
N TYR A 13 -24.68 -31.06 -22.74
CA TYR A 13 -23.58 -30.16 -22.44
C TYR A 13 -23.68 -29.73 -20.97
N TYR A 14 -22.78 -30.23 -20.12
CA TYR A 14 -22.58 -29.64 -18.79
C TYR A 14 -21.70 -28.41 -18.94
N THR A 15 -22.32 -27.24 -18.99
CA THR A 15 -21.65 -25.98 -18.65
C THR A 15 -21.40 -26.00 -17.14
N ASN A 16 -20.16 -26.24 -16.73
CA ASN A 16 -19.75 -25.97 -15.35
C ASN A 16 -19.73 -24.46 -15.15
N ALA A 17 -20.87 -23.91 -14.74
CA ALA A 17 -20.88 -22.65 -14.02
C ALA A 17 -20.13 -22.89 -12.70
N LEU A 18 -19.01 -22.19 -12.49
CA LEU A 18 -18.35 -22.10 -11.20
C LEU A 18 -19.33 -21.46 -10.22
N ILE A 19 -20.04 -22.30 -9.47
CA ILE A 19 -20.82 -21.86 -8.32
C ILE A 19 -19.81 -21.36 -7.29
N LEU A 20 -19.98 -20.11 -6.90
CA LEU A 20 -19.24 -19.46 -5.83
C LEU A 20 -19.56 -20.18 -4.50
N GLU A 21 -18.84 -21.25 -4.18
CA GLU A 21 -18.90 -21.80 -2.82
C GLU A 21 -18.20 -20.83 -1.88
N LYS A 22 -19.00 -20.19 -1.02
CA LYS A 22 -18.55 -19.53 0.19
C LYS A 22 -18.14 -20.63 1.15
N LYS A 23 -16.83 -20.76 1.41
CA LYS A 23 -16.33 -21.62 2.49
C LYS A 23 -16.86 -21.06 3.82
N ASP A 24 -17.27 -21.93 4.74
CA ASP A 24 -17.85 -21.52 6.04
C ASP A 24 -16.87 -20.68 6.90
N THR A 25 -15.57 -20.77 6.62
CA THR A 25 -14.55 -19.84 7.12
C THR A 25 -13.62 -19.41 5.98
N PRO A 26 -13.59 -18.12 5.62
CA PRO A 26 -12.66 -17.62 4.62
C PRO A 26 -11.22 -17.76 5.13
N SER A 27 -10.28 -18.13 4.26
CA SER A 27 -8.85 -18.21 4.60
C SER A 27 -8.23 -16.80 4.63
N VAL A 28 -8.58 -16.06 5.67
CA VAL A 28 -8.18 -14.67 5.92
C VAL A 28 -7.65 -14.53 7.35
N LEU A 29 -6.76 -13.56 7.55
CA LEU A 29 -6.23 -13.22 8.87
C LEU A 29 -6.37 -11.71 9.11
N ALA A 30 -7.19 -11.34 10.08
CA ALA A 30 -7.32 -9.95 10.52
C ALA A 30 -6.33 -9.69 11.68
N VAL A 31 -5.52 -8.65 11.54
CA VAL A 31 -4.61 -8.17 12.59
C VAL A 31 -4.98 -6.73 12.93
N PRO A 32 -5.27 -6.42 14.21
CA PRO A 32 -5.53 -5.05 14.64
C PRO A 32 -4.31 -4.16 14.41
N LEU A 33 -4.55 -2.99 13.82
CA LEU A 33 -3.57 -1.93 13.68
C LEU A 33 -3.83 -0.81 14.68
N GLN A 34 -2.79 -0.05 14.98
CA GLN A 34 -2.86 1.21 15.70
C GLN A 34 -2.12 2.26 14.88
N GLY A 35 -2.85 3.30 14.46
CA GLY A 35 -2.28 4.59 14.09
C GLY A 35 -2.14 5.46 15.32
N GLY A 36 -1.12 6.31 15.40
CA GLY A 36 -1.00 7.24 16.51
C GLY A 36 0.43 7.67 16.77
N TRP A 37 0.58 8.50 17.80
CA TRP A 37 1.86 9.10 18.19
C TRP A 37 2.78 8.04 18.78
N PHE A 38 3.94 7.81 18.15
CA PHE A 38 5.00 7.06 18.82
C PHE A 38 5.77 8.02 19.73
N ALA A 39 5.32 8.14 20.98
CA ALA A 39 6.04 8.83 22.04
C ALA A 39 7.25 7.99 22.48
N GLY A 40 8.30 7.90 21.65
CA GLY A 40 9.33 6.88 21.90
C GLY A 40 10.61 6.97 21.11
N ALA A 41 11.17 8.17 20.91
CA ALA A 41 12.61 8.38 20.74
C ALA A 41 12.88 9.88 20.55
N HIS A 42 13.03 10.62 21.66
CA HIS A 42 13.63 11.94 21.57
C HIS A 42 15.14 11.77 21.43
N HIS A 43 15.68 11.82 20.20
CA HIS A 43 17.13 11.90 20.02
C HIS A 43 17.64 13.24 20.55
N ARG A 44 18.44 13.13 21.61
CA ARG A 44 19.24 14.23 22.14
C ARG A 44 20.43 14.41 21.17
N HIS A 45 20.48 15.53 20.46
CA HIS A 45 21.57 15.85 19.55
C HIS A 45 22.89 16.00 20.33
N ASP A 46 23.88 15.17 20.00
CA ASP A 46 25.26 15.45 20.37
C ASP A 46 25.89 16.38 19.31
N ARG A 47 26.43 17.49 19.80
CA ARG A 47 26.91 18.61 18.96
C ARG A 47 28.23 18.25 18.27
N ARG A 48 28.23 17.46 17.18
CA ARG A 48 29.45 17.30 16.38
C ARG A 48 29.37 16.69 14.97
N GLU A 49 28.34 16.96 14.17
CA GLU A 49 28.43 16.61 12.74
C GLU A 49 28.41 17.84 11.82
N LYS A 50 29.57 18.03 11.18
CA LYS A 50 29.86 19.08 10.23
C LYS A 50 29.89 18.43 8.86
N ARG A 51 29.01 18.90 7.97
CA ARG A 51 29.03 18.71 6.51
C ARG A 51 28.94 17.25 6.04
N ASP A 52 27.71 16.79 5.87
CA ASP A 52 27.31 16.18 4.59
C ASP A 52 25.84 16.48 4.29
N ARG A 53 25.52 16.60 2.99
CA ARG A 53 24.21 16.98 2.47
C ARG A 53 23.26 15.78 2.39
N THR A 54 23.01 15.17 3.54
CA THR A 54 21.98 14.16 3.70
C THR A 54 20.88 14.78 4.57
N VAL A 55 19.69 14.99 4.00
CA VAL A 55 18.53 15.38 4.81
C VAL A 55 18.16 14.16 5.64
N ASN A 56 18.65 14.13 6.89
CA ASN A 56 18.19 13.20 7.91
C ASN A 56 16.71 13.49 8.16
N LEU A 57 15.85 12.63 7.60
CA LEU A 57 14.40 12.69 7.83
C LEU A 57 14.14 12.25 9.26
N LYS A 58 14.00 13.22 10.17
CA LYS A 58 13.46 12.96 11.50
C LYS A 58 11.97 12.63 11.32
N PHE A 59 11.61 11.36 11.48
CA PHE A 59 10.23 10.91 11.35
C PHE A 59 9.40 11.46 12.54
N TYR A 60 8.43 12.30 12.22
CA TYR A 60 7.44 12.81 13.17
C TYR A 60 6.09 12.66 12.50
N GLY A 61 5.37 11.58 12.78
CA GLY A 61 4.05 11.40 12.19
C GLY A 61 3.10 10.59 13.04
N ASN A 62 1.84 10.95 12.85
CA ASN A 62 0.69 10.40 13.55
C ASN A 62 0.08 9.21 12.80
N ASP A 63 0.71 8.79 11.69
CA ASP A 63 0.02 8.07 10.63
C ASP A 63 0.50 6.66 10.30
N PHE A 64 1.53 6.15 10.96
CA PHE A 64 2.05 4.81 10.70
C PHE A 64 1.06 3.68 11.05
N PHE A 65 1.14 2.57 10.32
CA PHE A 65 0.37 1.35 10.59
C PHE A 65 1.17 0.40 11.48
N TYR A 66 0.97 0.49 12.80
CA TYR A 66 1.61 -0.42 13.76
C TYR A 66 0.73 -1.61 14.10
N ALA A 67 1.34 -2.76 14.33
CA ALA A 67 0.70 -3.93 14.89
C ALA A 67 1.50 -4.48 16.08
N ASN A 68 0.78 -5.05 17.04
CA ASN A 68 1.41 -5.89 18.05
C ASN A 68 1.67 -7.25 17.42
N ILE A 69 2.93 -7.65 17.41
CA ILE A 69 3.37 -8.97 16.99
C ILE A 69 3.94 -9.70 18.19
N SER A 70 4.28 -10.97 18.02
CA SER A 70 5.22 -11.59 18.93
C SER A 70 6.34 -12.31 18.23
N VAL A 71 7.54 -12.24 18.79
CA VAL A 71 8.69 -13.02 18.32
C VAL A 71 9.11 -13.94 19.46
N ARG A 72 9.72 -15.10 19.16
CA ARG A 72 10.26 -16.12 20.08
C ARG A 72 9.28 -17.09 20.74
N SER A 73 9.85 -18.13 21.37
CA SER A 73 9.18 -19.09 22.25
C SER A 73 9.86 -19.11 23.64
N PRO A 74 9.22 -18.61 24.73
CA PRO A 74 7.83 -18.12 24.83
C PRO A 74 7.65 -16.68 24.31
N PRO A 75 6.48 -16.30 23.75
CA PRO A 75 6.30 -15.07 22.97
C PRO A 75 6.74 -13.76 23.66
N GLN A 76 7.57 -12.94 22.99
CA GLN A 76 7.81 -11.51 23.29
C GLN A 76 6.88 -10.67 22.47
N LYS A 77 6.09 -9.80 23.11
CA LYS A 77 5.35 -8.78 22.38
C LYS A 77 6.32 -7.72 21.88
N LEU A 78 6.17 -7.35 20.62
CA LEU A 78 6.85 -6.22 19.99
C LEU A 78 5.80 -5.41 19.25
N LYS A 79 6.03 -4.10 19.11
CA LYS A 79 5.17 -3.21 18.33
C LYS A 79 5.93 -2.82 17.08
N ALA A 80 5.56 -3.42 15.95
CA ALA A 80 6.24 -3.22 14.67
C ALA A 80 5.34 -2.46 13.70
N GLN A 81 5.93 -1.60 12.87
CA GLN A 81 5.23 -1.07 11.70
C GLN A 81 5.23 -2.11 10.58
N PHE A 82 4.17 -2.13 9.79
CA PHE A 82 4.15 -2.87 8.53
C PHE A 82 4.63 -1.99 7.40
N SER A 83 5.63 -2.45 6.64
CA SER A 83 6.20 -1.74 5.50
C SER A 83 5.86 -2.44 4.18
N THR A 84 5.32 -1.69 3.22
CA THR A 84 5.03 -2.17 1.87
C THR A 84 6.20 -1.98 0.88
N LEU A 85 7.34 -1.48 1.34
CA LEU A 85 8.49 -1.15 0.47
C LEU A 85 9.31 -2.38 0.09
N ASP A 86 9.47 -3.34 0.98
CA ASP A 86 10.24 -4.56 0.70
C ASP A 86 9.80 -5.72 1.59
N ASP A 87 10.49 -6.85 1.47
CA ASP A 87 10.25 -8.08 2.21
C ASP A 87 11.06 -8.21 3.51
N SER A 88 11.99 -7.29 3.76
CA SER A 88 12.88 -7.36 4.89
C SER A 88 12.16 -6.99 6.19
N SER A 89 12.48 -7.73 7.25
CA SER A 89 11.95 -7.48 8.59
C SER A 89 13.12 -7.27 9.52
N TRP A 90 12.96 -6.37 10.50
CA TRP A 90 13.98 -6.11 11.50
C TRP A 90 13.38 -5.71 12.83
N VAL A 91 14.13 -6.00 13.89
CA VAL A 91 13.73 -5.69 15.27
C VAL A 91 14.91 -5.10 16.05
N VAL A 92 14.59 -4.20 16.97
CA VAL A 92 15.55 -3.62 17.90
C VAL A 92 15.83 -4.64 19.01
N VAL A 93 17.10 -4.88 19.30
CA VAL A 93 17.47 -5.77 20.42
C VAL A 93 17.34 -5.07 21.76
N ARG A 94 17.16 -5.87 22.81
CA ARG A 94 16.98 -5.36 24.17
C ARG A 94 18.16 -4.49 24.66
N ASP A 95 19.37 -4.80 24.23
CA ASP A 95 20.62 -4.14 24.57
C ASP A 95 21.08 -3.12 23.52
N ASN A 96 20.15 -2.62 22.69
CA ASN A 96 20.43 -1.60 21.68
C ASN A 96 21.02 -0.32 22.31
N GLU A 97 22.12 0.21 21.78
CA GLU A 97 22.84 1.32 22.42
C GLU A 97 22.00 2.61 22.57
N GLU A 98 21.21 2.95 21.56
CA GLU A 98 20.39 4.16 21.51
C GLU A 98 19.12 4.07 22.35
N LEU A 99 18.47 2.89 22.36
CA LEU A 99 17.19 2.67 23.02
C LEU A 99 17.25 1.87 24.32
N ALA A 100 18.41 1.36 24.74
CA ALA A 100 18.58 0.55 25.95
C ALA A 100 17.94 1.24 27.17
N GLY A 101 18.14 2.54 27.33
CA GLY A 101 17.52 3.29 28.43
C GLY A 101 16.00 3.25 28.41
N TYR A 102 15.35 3.42 27.24
CA TYR A 102 13.89 3.34 27.13
C TYR A 102 13.38 1.92 27.35
N ILE A 103 14.13 0.91 26.90
CA ILE A 103 13.79 -0.51 27.05
C ILE A 103 13.92 -0.95 28.51
N GLU A 104 14.99 -0.56 29.20
CA GLU A 104 15.21 -0.86 30.63
C GLU A 104 14.13 -0.27 31.54
N HIS A 105 13.63 0.92 31.19
CA HIS A 105 12.55 1.59 31.93
C HIS A 105 11.14 1.12 31.50
N GLY A 106 11.04 0.15 30.58
CA GLY A 106 9.77 -0.41 30.11
C GLY A 106 8.92 0.55 29.28
N ILE A 107 9.54 1.56 28.68
CA ILE A 107 8.89 2.50 27.76
C ILE A 107 8.74 1.84 26.38
N LEU A 108 9.77 1.10 25.95
CA LEU A 108 9.81 0.33 24.72
C LEU A 108 10.08 -1.14 25.02
N ASP A 109 9.65 -2.03 24.13
CA ASP A 109 10.07 -3.42 24.14
C ASP A 109 11.34 -3.59 23.29
N GLY A 110 12.08 -4.68 23.53
CA GLY A 110 13.26 -5.02 22.74
C GLY A 110 13.45 -6.53 22.67
N TYR A 111 13.86 -7.01 21.50
CA TYR A 111 14.02 -8.43 21.25
C TYR A 111 15.21 -9.00 22.04
N ASN A 112 14.95 -10.04 22.83
CA ASN A 112 15.98 -10.81 23.53
C ASN A 112 16.07 -12.24 22.96
N ALA A 113 17.09 -12.47 22.12
CA ALA A 113 17.37 -13.75 21.50
C ALA A 113 17.69 -14.87 22.51
N SER A 114 18.45 -14.57 23.56
CA SER A 114 18.91 -15.54 24.57
C SER A 114 17.77 -16.13 25.42
N ALA A 115 16.62 -15.47 25.43
CA ALA A 115 15.42 -15.94 26.11
C ALA A 115 14.44 -16.68 25.19
N SER A 116 14.81 -16.90 23.92
CA SER A 116 14.10 -17.73 22.97
C SER A 116 14.69 -19.13 22.91
N THR A 117 13.83 -20.15 22.86
CA THR A 117 14.24 -21.53 22.60
C THR A 117 14.33 -21.87 21.12
N SER A 118 13.80 -21.01 20.25
CA SER A 118 13.76 -21.19 18.79
C SER A 118 14.66 -20.20 18.03
N SER A 119 15.36 -19.30 18.73
CA SER A 119 16.26 -18.33 18.10
C SER A 119 17.53 -19.00 17.58
N ARG A 120 17.97 -18.54 16.41
CA ARG A 120 19.22 -18.96 15.77
C ARG A 120 19.87 -17.74 15.12
N THR A 121 21.13 -17.47 15.46
CA THR A 121 21.93 -16.50 14.72
C THR A 121 22.39 -17.16 13.42
N LEU A 122 22.06 -16.54 12.28
CA LEU A 122 22.46 -17.03 10.96
C LEU A 122 23.71 -16.34 10.45
N LYS A 123 23.80 -15.00 10.65
CA LYS A 123 24.95 -14.18 10.29
C LYS A 123 25.15 -13.09 11.33
N THR A 124 26.41 -12.74 11.58
CA THR A 124 26.80 -11.62 12.43
C THR A 124 27.50 -10.54 11.63
N ASN A 125 27.31 -9.26 11.97
CA ASN A 125 27.86 -8.13 11.23
C ASN A 125 27.55 -8.23 9.72
N ALA A 126 26.28 -8.49 9.42
CA ALA A 126 25.82 -8.65 8.06
C ALA A 126 25.72 -7.29 7.35
N THR A 127 25.71 -7.34 6.02
CA THR A 127 25.26 -6.22 5.18
C THR A 127 23.99 -6.66 4.49
N VAL A 128 22.95 -5.83 4.54
CA VAL A 128 21.66 -6.10 3.91
C VAL A 128 21.40 -5.02 2.88
N ASP A 129 21.08 -5.43 1.65
CA ASP A 129 20.72 -4.50 0.58
C ASP A 129 19.52 -3.64 1.00
N GLY A 130 19.62 -2.32 0.85
CA GLY A 130 18.59 -1.36 1.26
C GLY A 130 18.76 -0.80 2.68
N PHE A 131 19.71 -1.32 3.46
CA PHE A 131 20.04 -0.77 4.78
C PHE A 131 21.22 0.17 4.63
N ASP A 132 21.04 1.44 5.01
CA ASP A 132 22.17 2.34 5.18
C ASP A 132 22.85 2.04 6.52
N GLN A 133 24.07 1.50 6.47
CA GLN A 133 24.83 1.13 7.66
C GLN A 133 25.10 2.35 8.56
N GLU A 134 25.13 3.56 7.99
CA GLU A 134 25.23 4.79 8.77
C GLU A 134 23.95 5.02 9.59
N ASP A 135 22.79 4.56 9.14
CA ASP A 135 21.51 4.74 9.85
C ASP A 135 21.18 3.60 10.81
N VAL A 136 21.62 2.37 10.53
CA VAL A 136 21.27 1.17 11.33
C VAL A 136 22.40 0.65 12.22
N GLY A 137 23.65 1.04 11.97
CA GLY A 137 24.82 0.51 12.66
C GLY A 137 24.99 -0.99 12.42
N ASN A 138 25.63 -1.71 13.34
CA ASN A 138 25.83 -3.16 13.20
C ASN A 138 24.50 -3.95 13.23
N ILE A 139 24.38 -4.87 12.27
CA ILE A 139 23.22 -5.75 12.11
C ILE A 139 23.63 -7.22 12.12
N ASP A 140 22.82 -8.05 12.76
CA ASP A 140 22.89 -9.51 12.64
C ASP A 140 21.64 -10.02 11.92
N ILE A 141 21.76 -11.14 11.20
CA ILE A 141 20.59 -11.84 10.63
C ILE A 141 20.26 -13.01 11.54
N MET A 142 19.06 -12.98 12.10
CA MET A 142 18.53 -14.00 12.99
C MET A 142 17.39 -14.78 12.33
N SER A 143 17.10 -15.95 12.87
CA SER A 143 15.90 -16.73 12.60
C SER A 143 15.21 -17.09 13.90
N ASP A 144 13.91 -16.87 13.99
CA ASP A 144 13.09 -17.27 15.14
C ASP A 144 11.63 -17.49 14.71
N THR A 145 10.80 -18.02 15.60
CA THR A 145 9.36 -18.08 15.40
C THR A 145 8.75 -16.70 15.60
N MET A 146 8.03 -16.23 14.59
CA MET A 146 7.21 -15.01 14.65
C MET A 146 5.73 -15.40 14.74
N ILE A 147 4.94 -14.62 15.47
CA ILE A 147 3.50 -14.80 15.65
C ILE A 147 2.82 -13.52 15.20
N VAL A 148 1.97 -13.64 14.19
CA VAL A 148 1.18 -12.54 13.61
C VAL A 148 -0.28 -12.91 13.77
N GLY A 149 -1.02 -12.14 14.56
CA GLY A 149 -2.36 -12.55 15.01
C GLY A 149 -2.29 -13.83 15.83
N ASP A 150 -2.93 -14.89 15.35
CA ASP A 150 -2.92 -16.24 15.91
C ASP A 150 -2.06 -17.25 15.11
N VAL A 151 -1.42 -16.79 14.02
CA VAL A 151 -0.62 -17.64 13.13
C VAL A 151 0.85 -17.63 13.55
N LYS A 152 1.42 -18.83 13.66
CA LYS A 152 2.86 -19.03 13.87
C LYS A 152 3.58 -19.14 12.53
N LEU A 153 4.57 -18.29 12.33
CA LEU A 153 5.50 -18.28 11.21
C LEU A 153 6.84 -18.81 11.73
N GLU A 154 7.11 -20.08 11.46
CA GLU A 154 8.35 -20.73 11.87
C GLU A 154 9.54 -20.27 11.00
N ASP A 155 10.72 -20.24 11.60
CA ASP A 155 11.98 -19.93 10.93
C ASP A 155 12.03 -18.59 10.18
N MET A 156 11.22 -17.62 10.59
CA MET A 156 11.24 -16.27 10.03
C MET A 156 12.60 -15.64 10.23
N ARG A 157 13.18 -15.15 9.12
CA ARG A 157 14.44 -14.42 9.13
C ARG A 157 14.17 -12.93 9.29
N PHE A 158 14.94 -12.27 10.14
CA PHE A 158 14.87 -10.84 10.35
C PHE A 158 16.24 -10.31 10.81
N ALA A 159 16.51 -9.03 10.54
CA ALA A 159 17.70 -8.36 11.04
C ALA A 159 17.49 -7.90 12.49
N THR A 160 18.57 -7.85 13.26
CA THR A 160 18.57 -7.28 14.61
C THR A 160 19.42 -6.03 14.67
N LEU A 161 18.87 -4.94 15.22
CA LEU A 161 19.54 -3.63 15.27
C LEU A 161 20.17 -3.38 16.65
N HIS A 162 21.50 -3.25 16.69
CA HIS A 162 22.27 -3.19 17.95
C HIS A 162 22.68 -1.79 18.39
N GLU A 163 22.82 -0.85 17.47
CA GLU A 163 23.37 0.48 17.81
C GLU A 163 22.32 1.56 17.65
N LYS A 164 21.73 1.64 16.46
CA LYS A 164 20.76 2.66 16.07
C LYS A 164 19.38 2.05 15.90
N ALA A 165 18.35 2.84 16.11
CA ALA A 165 16.97 2.38 16.02
C ALA A 165 16.04 3.43 15.40
N SER A 166 16.59 4.29 14.55
CA SER A 166 15.90 5.39 13.87
C SER A 166 14.62 4.97 13.13
N ILE A 167 14.49 3.69 12.79
CA ILE A 167 13.40 3.11 11.99
C ILE A 167 12.44 2.23 12.82
N GLY A 168 12.75 1.97 14.10
CA GLY A 168 11.99 1.08 14.97
C GLY A 168 11.84 -0.36 14.45
N ASP A 169 11.03 -1.17 15.15
CA ASP A 169 10.68 -2.52 14.67
C ASP A 169 9.83 -2.43 13.40
N THR A 170 10.20 -3.16 12.35
CA THR A 170 9.49 -3.14 11.06
C THR A 170 9.35 -4.55 10.48
N LEU A 171 8.18 -4.83 9.93
CA LEU A 171 7.90 -6.07 9.20
C LEU A 171 7.59 -5.78 7.73
N GLY A 172 8.37 -6.39 6.84
CA GLY A 172 8.22 -6.28 5.40
C GLY A 172 7.01 -7.06 4.86
N LEU A 173 6.17 -6.36 4.10
CA LEU A 173 4.99 -6.87 3.39
C LEU A 173 5.17 -6.85 1.86
N GLY A 174 6.23 -6.21 1.37
CA GLY A 174 6.51 -5.91 -0.03
C GLY A 174 7.17 -7.05 -0.80
N TYR A 175 7.59 -6.73 -2.02
CA TYR A 175 8.25 -7.67 -2.92
C TYR A 175 9.68 -7.97 -2.46
N SER A 176 10.10 -9.21 -2.68
CA SER A 176 11.49 -9.60 -2.49
C SER A 176 12.39 -9.08 -3.60
N ASN A 177 13.54 -8.53 -3.21
CA ASN A 177 14.65 -8.26 -4.13
C ASN A 177 15.31 -9.57 -4.56
N ARG A 178 15.97 -9.58 -5.73
CA ARG A 178 16.51 -10.82 -6.35
C ARG A 178 17.46 -11.63 -5.45
N ASN A 179 18.19 -10.96 -4.56
CA ASN A 179 19.15 -11.58 -3.65
C ASN A 179 18.70 -11.52 -2.19
N SER A 180 17.42 -11.24 -1.93
CA SER A 180 16.91 -11.14 -0.57
C SER A 180 17.09 -12.46 0.17
N GLU A 181 17.56 -12.36 1.41
CA GLU A 181 17.63 -13.48 2.34
C GLU A 181 16.39 -13.59 3.22
N PHE A 182 15.43 -12.70 3.01
CA PHE A 182 14.18 -12.56 3.74
C PHE A 182 13.00 -13.13 2.94
N ILE A 183 11.87 -13.20 3.62
CA ILE A 183 10.56 -13.48 3.03
C ILE A 183 9.58 -12.51 3.68
N SER A 184 8.69 -11.91 2.89
CA SER A 184 7.71 -11.00 3.45
C SER A 184 6.73 -11.75 4.35
N VAL A 185 6.17 -11.08 5.35
CA VAL A 185 5.14 -11.66 6.23
C VAL A 185 3.96 -12.18 5.41
N THR A 186 3.60 -11.46 4.35
CA THR A 186 2.51 -11.84 3.44
C THR A 186 2.78 -13.18 2.76
N GLN A 187 4.01 -13.41 2.26
CA GLN A 187 4.39 -14.69 1.66
C GLN A 187 4.54 -15.80 2.71
N ALA A 188 5.07 -15.48 3.89
CA ALA A 188 5.17 -16.43 5.00
C ALA A 188 3.79 -16.94 5.47
N LEU A 189 2.77 -16.07 5.48
CA LEU A 189 1.39 -16.46 5.77
C LEU A 189 0.79 -17.41 4.72
N VAL A 190 1.16 -17.26 3.44
CA VAL A 190 0.82 -18.24 2.39
C VAL A 190 1.50 -19.58 2.66
N HIS A 191 2.80 -19.59 3.00
CA HIS A 191 3.53 -20.81 3.34
C HIS A 191 2.94 -21.52 4.57
N ALA A 192 2.50 -20.76 5.56
CA ALA A 192 1.77 -21.27 6.74
C ALA A 192 0.32 -21.69 6.43
N LYS A 193 -0.15 -21.52 5.18
CA LYS A 193 -1.53 -21.81 4.72
C LYS A 193 -2.61 -21.03 5.47
N ALA A 194 -2.25 -19.89 6.06
CA ALA A 194 -3.20 -18.99 6.71
C ALA A 194 -4.05 -18.22 5.68
N ILE A 195 -3.45 -17.90 4.54
CA ILE A 195 -4.09 -17.22 3.41
C ILE A 195 -3.76 -17.94 2.10
N GLN A 196 -4.59 -17.78 1.06
CA GLN A 196 -4.40 -18.49 -0.21
C GLN A 196 -3.47 -17.79 -1.21
N SER A 197 -3.35 -16.48 -1.12
CA SER A 197 -2.55 -15.63 -2.01
C SER A 197 -1.79 -14.59 -1.18
N PRO A 198 -0.62 -14.10 -1.63
CA PRO A 198 0.14 -13.09 -0.90
C PRO A 198 -0.50 -11.70 -1.08
N THR A 199 -1.65 -11.52 -0.44
CA THR A 199 -2.51 -10.35 -0.56
C THR A 199 -2.88 -9.80 0.82
N PHE A 200 -3.14 -8.50 0.89
CA PHE A 200 -3.70 -7.87 2.08
C PHE A 200 -4.44 -6.58 1.73
N SER A 201 -5.41 -6.23 2.56
CA SER A 201 -6.04 -4.91 2.57
C SER A 201 -5.79 -4.23 3.91
N MET A 202 -5.77 -2.90 3.95
CA MET A 202 -5.58 -2.16 5.20
C MET A 202 -6.44 -0.92 5.25
N TRP A 203 -6.86 -0.56 6.47
CA TRP A 203 -7.61 0.66 6.73
C TRP A 203 -7.48 1.09 8.18
N MET A 204 -7.74 2.39 8.42
CA MET A 204 -8.00 2.91 9.76
C MET A 204 -9.51 3.10 9.97
N GLU A 205 -9.92 3.04 11.22
CA GLU A 205 -11.26 3.42 11.66
C GLU A 205 -11.32 4.92 11.92
N GLU A 206 -12.54 5.47 11.93
CA GLU A 206 -12.75 6.85 12.34
C GLU A 206 -12.41 7.00 13.83
N ASN A 207 -11.51 7.93 14.16
CA ASN A 207 -11.29 8.36 15.53
C ASN A 207 -11.16 9.89 15.60
N HIS A 208 -11.97 10.51 16.45
CA HIS A 208 -11.88 11.94 16.74
C HIS A 208 -10.70 12.26 17.68
N ASP A 209 -10.21 11.27 18.43
CA ASP A 209 -9.00 11.36 19.22
C ASP A 209 -7.81 10.90 18.36
N GLN A 210 -7.12 11.87 17.74
CA GLN A 210 -6.00 11.65 16.80
C GLN A 210 -4.78 10.97 17.46
N THR A 211 -4.81 10.70 18.77
CA THR A 211 -3.68 10.14 19.52
C THR A 211 -3.51 8.63 19.33
N ASN A 212 -4.60 7.87 19.14
CA ASN A 212 -4.58 6.43 18.90
C ASN A 212 -5.77 5.99 18.03
N VAL A 213 -5.57 5.94 16.72
CA VAL A 213 -6.58 5.56 15.73
C VAL A 213 -6.54 4.04 15.52
N PRO A 214 -7.58 3.27 15.91
CA PRO A 214 -7.60 1.85 15.64
C PRO A 214 -7.73 1.60 14.14
N GLY A 215 -7.14 0.51 13.65
CA GLY A 215 -7.25 0.08 12.27
C GLY A 215 -7.18 -1.43 12.14
N THR A 216 -7.12 -1.92 10.92
CA THR A 216 -6.99 -3.35 10.64
C THR A 216 -6.23 -3.56 9.34
N ILE A 217 -5.33 -4.55 9.36
CA ILE A 217 -4.82 -5.19 8.16
C ILE A 217 -5.52 -6.55 8.05
N LEU A 218 -6.03 -6.86 6.88
CA LEU A 218 -6.71 -8.10 6.56
C LEU A 218 -5.93 -8.82 5.48
N PHE A 219 -5.13 -9.80 5.89
CA PHE A 219 -4.41 -10.67 4.97
C PHE A 219 -5.37 -11.63 4.28
N GLY A 220 -5.18 -11.83 2.97
CA GLY A 220 -5.95 -12.77 2.17
C GLY A 220 -7.39 -12.34 1.87
N GLY A 221 -7.80 -11.12 2.23
CA GLY A 221 -9.21 -10.72 2.14
C GLY A 221 -9.43 -9.22 1.95
N VAL A 222 -10.68 -8.88 1.64
CA VAL A 222 -11.22 -7.52 1.63
C VAL A 222 -12.47 -7.44 2.51
N ASN A 223 -12.84 -6.24 2.93
CA ASN A 223 -14.05 -5.98 3.68
C ASN A 223 -14.94 -4.98 2.93
N LYS A 224 -16.02 -5.48 2.31
CA LYS A 224 -16.93 -4.66 1.48
C LYS A 224 -17.58 -3.53 2.28
N ALA A 225 -17.76 -3.72 3.59
CA ALA A 225 -18.30 -2.70 4.48
C ALA A 225 -17.38 -1.49 4.66
N LYS A 226 -16.11 -1.57 4.24
CA LYS A 226 -15.09 -0.53 4.48
C LYS A 226 -14.82 0.37 3.27
N TYR A 227 -15.47 0.13 2.14
CA TYR A 227 -15.32 0.97 0.96
C TYR A 227 -16.66 1.28 0.26
N VAL A 228 -16.62 2.29 -0.60
CA VAL A 228 -17.73 2.75 -1.43
C VAL A 228 -17.53 2.20 -2.85
N ASP A 229 -18.64 1.88 -3.52
CA ASP A 229 -18.65 1.33 -4.89
C ASP A 229 -17.74 0.12 -5.05
N LYS A 230 -16.95 0.05 -6.14
CA LYS A 230 -16.11 -1.12 -6.49
C LYS A 230 -14.63 -0.81 -6.25
N LEU A 231 -13.82 -1.87 -6.15
CA LEU A 231 -12.37 -1.77 -6.12
C LEU A 231 -11.82 -1.54 -7.52
N HIS A 232 -11.15 -0.41 -7.76
CA HIS A 232 -10.52 -0.15 -9.05
C HIS A 232 -9.09 -0.71 -9.05
N THR A 233 -8.84 -1.72 -9.88
CA THR A 233 -7.57 -2.42 -9.95
C THR A 233 -6.63 -1.79 -10.97
N LEU A 234 -5.42 -1.48 -10.51
CA LEU A 234 -4.31 -0.91 -11.25
C LEU A 234 -3.15 -1.91 -11.29
N GLN A 235 -2.50 -2.02 -12.45
CA GLN A 235 -1.32 -2.86 -12.59
C GLN A 235 -0.10 -2.19 -11.94
N VAL A 236 0.67 -2.97 -11.20
CA VAL A 236 1.99 -2.58 -10.72
C VAL A 236 2.95 -2.42 -11.90
N ILE A 237 3.61 -1.27 -11.97
CA ILE A 237 4.65 -0.97 -12.95
C ILE A 237 6.03 -1.21 -12.32
N SER A 238 6.85 -1.98 -13.01
CA SER A 238 8.21 -2.30 -12.57
C SER A 238 9.21 -2.09 -13.72
N PRO A 239 9.67 -0.85 -13.94
CA PRO A 239 10.71 -0.56 -14.92
C PRO A 239 11.96 -1.42 -14.65
N PRO A 240 12.72 -1.87 -15.68
CA PRO A 240 13.85 -2.78 -15.50
C PRO A 240 14.95 -2.29 -14.55
N ASP A 241 15.15 -0.98 -14.49
CA ASP A 241 16.20 -0.34 -13.68
C ASP A 241 15.78 -0.03 -12.25
N LEU A 242 14.53 -0.35 -11.88
CA LEU A 242 13.98 -0.07 -10.55
C LEU A 242 13.58 -1.36 -9.83
N SER A 243 13.71 -1.33 -8.51
CA SER A 243 13.14 -2.38 -7.66
C SER A 243 11.63 -2.47 -7.86
N LYS A 244 11.14 -3.71 -7.78
CA LYS A 244 9.70 -4.00 -7.86
C LYS A 244 9.07 -3.55 -6.54
N LEU A 245 8.16 -2.61 -6.63
CA LEU A 245 7.43 -2.03 -5.49
C LEU A 245 5.94 -2.03 -5.83
N PHE A 246 5.07 -1.79 -4.86
CA PHE A 246 3.66 -1.45 -5.15
C PHE A 246 3.57 -0.05 -5.75
N ARG A 247 3.98 0.04 -7.03
CA ARG A 247 4.07 1.25 -7.83
C ARG A 247 3.01 1.20 -8.92
N VAL A 248 2.16 2.21 -9.02
CA VAL A 248 1.17 2.34 -10.10
C VAL A 248 1.36 3.64 -10.87
N ASN A 249 0.73 3.78 -12.04
CA ASN A 249 0.73 5.05 -12.76
C ASN A 249 -0.17 6.07 -12.07
N LEU A 250 0.41 7.20 -11.66
CA LEU A 250 -0.30 8.43 -11.33
C LEU A 250 -0.30 9.32 -12.58
N THR A 251 -1.48 9.54 -13.15
CA THR A 251 -1.68 10.18 -14.46
C THR A 251 -2.02 11.66 -14.35
N GLY A 252 -2.25 12.17 -13.15
CA GLY A 252 -2.50 13.59 -12.95
C GLY A 252 -2.56 13.98 -11.49
N LEU A 253 -2.35 15.27 -11.25
CA LEU A 253 -2.60 15.94 -9.99
C LEU A 253 -3.21 17.32 -10.25
N SER A 254 -4.23 17.69 -9.50
CA SER A 254 -4.78 19.05 -9.54
C SER A 254 -5.09 19.59 -8.16
N VAL A 255 -5.05 20.91 -8.00
CA VAL A 255 -5.45 21.59 -6.77
C VAL A 255 -6.39 22.75 -7.10
N GLY A 256 -7.45 22.94 -6.30
CA GLY A 256 -8.36 24.07 -6.46
C GLY A 256 -9.65 23.94 -5.66
N ALA A 257 -10.58 24.86 -5.86
CA ALA A 257 -11.92 24.81 -5.26
C ALA A 257 -12.94 24.55 -6.38
N ASP A 258 -13.78 23.53 -6.22
CA ASP A 258 -14.87 23.13 -7.12
C ASP A 258 -14.63 23.43 -8.62
N SER A 259 -15.09 24.59 -9.11
CA SER A 259 -15.04 24.98 -10.51
C SER A 259 -13.69 25.57 -11.00
N ASN A 260 -12.72 25.76 -10.11
CA ASN A 260 -11.43 26.40 -10.37
C ASN A 260 -10.24 25.47 -10.06
N THR A 261 -10.35 24.19 -10.41
CA THR A 261 -9.24 23.23 -10.33
C THR A 261 -8.16 23.55 -11.35
N LYS A 262 -6.90 23.64 -10.92
CA LYS A 262 -5.74 23.81 -11.80
C LYS A 262 -4.84 22.59 -11.70
N SER A 263 -4.35 22.13 -12.85
CA SER A 263 -3.32 21.09 -12.88
C SER A 263 -2.06 21.56 -12.15
N ILE A 264 -1.45 20.67 -11.38
CA ILE A 264 -0.11 20.80 -10.78
C ILE A 264 0.84 19.70 -11.31
N SER A 265 0.33 18.86 -12.22
CA SER A 265 1.11 17.94 -13.03
C SER A 265 1.35 18.50 -14.44
N PRO A 266 2.52 18.24 -15.06
CA PRO A 266 2.78 18.55 -16.47
C PRO A 266 1.73 17.98 -17.45
N GLU A 267 1.62 18.55 -18.65
CA GLU A 267 0.60 18.14 -19.66
C GLU A 267 0.73 16.67 -20.13
N SER A 268 1.94 16.13 -20.16
CA SER A 268 2.22 14.72 -20.49
C SER A 268 2.70 13.94 -19.27
N PHE A 269 1.93 14.00 -18.18
CA PHE A 269 2.30 13.41 -16.91
C PHE A 269 1.80 11.97 -16.77
N SER A 270 2.74 11.04 -16.65
CA SER A 270 2.52 9.74 -16.04
C SER A 270 3.77 9.42 -15.25
N THR A 271 3.64 9.36 -13.93
CA THR A 271 4.75 9.03 -13.03
C THR A 271 4.39 7.82 -12.19
N GLY A 272 5.39 7.07 -11.75
CA GLY A 272 5.16 6.03 -10.76
C GLY A 272 4.75 6.65 -9.43
N ALA A 273 3.74 6.08 -8.79
CA ALA A 273 3.39 6.38 -7.41
C ALA A 273 3.54 5.10 -6.60
N VAL A 274 4.53 5.09 -5.70
CA VAL A 274 4.80 3.97 -4.79
C VAL A 274 3.99 4.17 -3.52
N PHE A 275 3.23 3.16 -3.12
CA PHE A 275 2.54 3.16 -1.83
C PHE A 275 3.47 2.68 -0.71
N SER A 276 3.65 3.51 0.32
CA SER A 276 4.47 3.23 1.51
C SER A 276 3.63 3.36 2.77
N SER A 277 3.31 2.25 3.42
CA SER A 277 2.65 2.25 4.74
C SER A 277 3.58 2.63 5.90
N ALA A 278 4.90 2.68 5.67
CA ALA A 278 5.93 3.03 6.65
C ALA A 278 6.41 4.48 6.48
N THR A 279 5.58 5.35 5.91
CA THR A 279 5.87 6.76 5.70
C THR A 279 4.62 7.57 5.98
N ASP A 280 4.73 8.68 6.69
CA ASP A 280 3.62 9.53 7.16
C ASP A 280 3.33 10.73 6.24
N PHE A 281 4.01 10.82 5.09
CA PHE A 281 3.94 11.94 4.17
C PHE A 281 3.67 11.50 2.73
N ILE A 282 3.23 12.45 1.88
CA ILE A 282 3.28 12.29 0.42
C ILE A 282 4.50 13.03 -0.12
N GLY A 283 5.39 12.30 -0.79
CA GLY A 283 6.61 12.83 -1.36
C GLY A 283 6.43 13.08 -2.85
N PHE A 284 6.58 14.34 -3.28
CA PHE A 284 6.43 14.72 -4.69
C PHE A 284 7.74 15.25 -5.29
N PRO A 285 8.03 14.97 -6.58
CA PRO A 285 9.10 15.63 -7.30
C PRO A 285 8.99 17.15 -7.21
N LYS A 286 10.15 17.82 -7.20
CA LYS A 286 10.26 19.28 -7.05
C LYS A 286 9.35 20.09 -7.98
N ALA A 287 9.16 19.67 -9.22
CA ALA A 287 8.29 20.38 -10.17
C ALA A 287 6.84 20.46 -9.67
N ILE A 288 6.33 19.37 -9.08
CA ILE A 288 4.97 19.29 -8.56
C ILE A 288 4.84 20.13 -7.28
N THR A 289 5.81 20.04 -6.36
CA THR A 289 5.76 20.82 -5.12
C THR A 289 5.88 22.31 -5.36
N GLN A 290 6.66 22.75 -6.35
CA GLN A 290 6.77 24.15 -6.73
C GLN A 290 5.40 24.72 -7.14
N ASP A 291 4.67 24.03 -8.02
CA ASP A 291 3.35 24.46 -8.46
C ASP A 291 2.31 24.34 -7.34
N LEU A 292 2.31 23.23 -6.59
CA LEU A 292 1.41 23.01 -5.47
C LEU A 292 1.55 24.10 -4.41
N PHE A 293 2.76 24.31 -3.89
CA PHE A 293 2.99 25.26 -2.80
C PHE A 293 2.79 26.72 -3.24
N SER A 294 3.10 27.05 -4.49
CA SER A 294 2.75 28.34 -5.07
C SER A 294 1.23 28.54 -5.11
N GLN A 295 0.47 27.54 -5.53
CA GLN A 295 -1.00 27.63 -5.53
C GLN A 295 -1.58 27.67 -4.12
N LEU A 296 -0.95 27.05 -3.13
CA LEU A 296 -1.37 27.12 -1.73
C LEU A 296 -0.95 28.43 -1.03
N ASN A 297 -0.21 29.31 -1.70
CA ASN A 297 0.37 30.54 -1.13
C ASN A 297 1.24 30.27 0.11
N VAL A 298 1.94 29.14 0.14
CA VAL A 298 2.87 28.82 1.24
C VAL A 298 4.17 29.61 1.06
N THR A 299 4.62 30.27 2.13
CA THR A 299 5.85 31.08 2.12
C THR A 299 6.92 30.63 3.12
N GLU A 300 6.54 29.84 4.12
CA GLU A 300 7.46 29.34 5.15
C GLU A 300 7.64 27.83 5.01
N PHE A 301 8.88 27.37 5.25
CA PHE A 301 9.25 25.97 5.13
C PHE A 301 10.19 25.56 6.26
N TYR A 302 10.06 24.31 6.73
CA TYR A 302 11.11 23.66 7.52
C TYR A 302 12.36 23.37 6.68
N GLU A 303 13.48 23.06 7.34
CA GLU A 303 14.75 22.75 6.65
C GLU A 303 14.64 21.55 5.70
N ASN A 304 13.72 20.61 5.99
CA ASN A 304 13.40 19.46 5.14
C ASN A 304 12.47 19.81 3.95
N GLY A 305 12.05 21.07 3.80
CA GLY A 305 11.20 21.54 2.71
C GLY A 305 9.69 21.36 2.91
N GLN A 306 9.22 20.98 4.11
CA GLN A 306 7.78 20.94 4.41
C GLN A 306 7.21 22.35 4.57
N PRO A 307 6.05 22.66 3.96
CA PRO A 307 5.27 23.86 4.28
C PRO A 307 4.95 23.96 5.76
N VAL A 308 5.16 25.12 6.36
CA VAL A 308 4.79 25.41 7.75
C VAL A 308 3.98 26.70 7.84
N PHE A 309 3.03 26.77 8.76
CA PHE A 309 2.13 27.91 8.97
C PHE A 309 1.55 27.89 10.40
N PRO A 310 1.06 29.03 10.93
CA PRO A 310 0.31 29.04 12.18
C PRO A 310 -0.92 28.13 12.09
N CYS A 311 -1.17 27.29 13.10
CA CYS A 311 -2.30 26.34 13.06
C CYS A 311 -3.67 27.03 12.97
N ASP A 312 -3.79 28.28 13.44
CA ASP A 312 -4.98 29.11 13.35
C ASP A 312 -5.13 29.83 12.00
N GLU A 313 -4.11 29.77 11.14
CA GLU A 313 -4.08 30.34 9.80
C GLU A 313 -3.67 29.28 8.75
N PRO A 314 -4.44 28.18 8.58
CA PRO A 314 -4.11 27.15 7.61
C PRO A 314 -4.22 27.67 6.17
N PRO A 315 -3.53 27.02 5.20
CA PRO A 315 -3.73 27.29 3.78
C PRO A 315 -5.20 27.23 3.41
N ALA A 316 -5.62 28.07 2.45
CA ALA A 316 -7.00 28.11 1.99
C ALA A 316 -7.50 26.70 1.63
N ASN A 317 -8.70 26.35 2.10
CA ASN A 317 -9.25 25.03 1.86
C ASN A 317 -9.42 24.79 0.35
N LYS A 318 -8.64 23.85 -0.17
CA LYS A 318 -8.64 23.42 -1.57
C LYS A 318 -8.77 21.91 -1.60
N LEU A 319 -9.39 21.43 -2.67
CA LEU A 319 -9.38 20.03 -3.03
C LEU A 319 -8.07 19.71 -3.74
N LEU A 320 -7.37 18.69 -3.24
CA LEU A 320 -6.28 18.01 -3.92
C LEU A 320 -6.84 16.75 -4.58
N THR A 321 -6.64 16.64 -5.89
CA THR A 321 -7.15 15.54 -6.70
C THR A 321 -6.01 14.68 -7.22
N PHE A 322 -6.11 13.37 -7.01
CA PHE A 322 -5.21 12.35 -7.55
C PHE A 322 -5.92 11.58 -8.65
N TYR A 323 -5.25 11.44 -9.80
CA TYR A 323 -5.77 10.68 -10.94
C TYR A 323 -4.90 9.44 -11.19
N PHE A 324 -5.52 8.27 -11.17
CA PHE A 324 -4.89 6.98 -11.45
C PHE A 324 -5.57 6.34 -12.66
N GLY A 325 -5.27 6.86 -13.85
CA GLY A 325 -6.04 6.56 -15.06
C GLY A 325 -7.45 7.13 -14.95
N ASP A 326 -8.46 6.27 -15.03
CA ASP A 326 -9.88 6.66 -14.99
C ASP A 326 -10.41 6.84 -13.56
N VAL A 327 -9.62 6.48 -12.54
CA VAL A 327 -10.00 6.60 -11.12
C VAL A 327 -9.52 7.93 -10.57
N THR A 328 -10.40 8.63 -9.86
CA THR A 328 -10.11 9.95 -9.30
C THR A 328 -10.42 9.98 -7.80
N PHE A 329 -9.49 10.50 -7.01
CA PHE A 329 -9.68 10.71 -5.57
C PHE A 329 -9.51 12.19 -5.23
N ASN A 330 -10.51 12.77 -4.56
CA ASN A 330 -10.54 14.17 -4.17
C ASN A 330 -10.51 14.29 -2.65
N PHE A 331 -9.58 15.06 -2.11
CA PHE A 331 -9.45 15.29 -0.66
C PHE A 331 -9.34 16.77 -0.35
N SER A 332 -9.95 17.24 0.75
CA SER A 332 -9.55 18.52 1.33
C SER A 332 -8.11 18.44 1.85
N LEU A 333 -7.50 19.58 2.13
CA LEU A 333 -6.16 19.61 2.72
C LEU A 333 -6.14 19.21 4.20
N ASP A 334 -7.28 19.31 4.90
CA ASP A 334 -7.36 19.15 6.36
C ASP A 334 -6.73 17.85 6.88
N PRO A 335 -6.95 16.67 6.26
CA PRO A 335 -6.34 15.42 6.72
C PRO A 335 -4.81 15.38 6.59
N PHE A 336 -4.22 16.29 5.82
CA PHE A 336 -2.77 16.37 5.59
C PHE A 336 -2.09 17.45 6.44
N ILE A 337 -2.85 18.21 7.23
CA ILE A 337 -2.33 19.24 8.15
C ILE A 337 -2.04 18.58 9.49
N VAL A 338 -0.79 18.68 9.95
CA VAL A 338 -0.33 18.08 11.19
C VAL A 338 0.20 19.15 12.14
N GLN A 339 -0.20 19.09 13.40
CA GLN A 339 0.33 19.97 14.43
C GLN A 339 1.79 19.62 14.73
N ALA A 340 2.67 20.62 14.70
CA ALA A 340 4.07 20.42 15.04
C ALA A 340 4.21 20.07 16.53
N PRO A 341 5.05 19.08 16.90
CA PRO A 341 5.29 18.77 18.30
C PRO A 341 5.93 19.97 19.02
N SER A 342 5.55 20.20 20.27
CA SER A 342 6.13 21.23 21.12
C SER A 342 7.57 20.86 21.47
N SER A 343 8.53 21.39 20.71
CA SER A 343 9.96 21.23 20.98
C SER A 343 10.49 22.38 21.83
N THR A 344 11.50 22.09 22.68
CA THR A 344 12.30 23.10 23.38
C THR A 344 13.29 23.82 22.46
N ASN A 345 13.43 23.42 21.20
CA ASN A 345 14.36 24.01 20.25
C ASN A 345 13.65 25.03 19.33
N LEU A 346 13.63 26.28 19.79
CA LEU A 346 12.98 27.46 19.18
C LEU A 346 13.42 27.82 17.75
N LYS A 347 14.44 27.15 17.19
CA LYS A 347 14.86 27.38 15.80
C LYS A 347 14.13 26.53 14.77
N GLU A 348 13.50 25.44 15.21
CA GLU A 348 12.96 24.43 14.30
C GLU A 348 11.47 24.18 14.53
N TYR A 349 10.92 24.40 15.74
CA TYR A 349 9.48 24.21 15.99
C TYR A 349 8.96 25.27 16.96
N LYS A 350 8.00 26.07 16.52
CA LYS A 350 7.27 27.01 17.36
C LYS A 350 5.97 26.34 17.80
N GLU A 351 5.68 26.40 19.09
CA GLU A 351 4.37 26.00 19.61
C GLU A 351 3.26 26.80 18.88
N GLY A 352 2.18 26.13 18.50
CA GLY A 352 1.09 26.73 17.72
C GLY A 352 1.29 26.73 16.20
N TYR A 353 2.35 26.11 15.68
CA TYR A 353 2.53 25.92 14.23
C TYR A 353 2.11 24.51 13.77
N CYS A 354 1.65 24.46 12.54
CA CYS A 354 1.24 23.28 11.81
C CYS A 354 2.07 23.16 10.53
N TYR A 355 2.17 21.95 9.98
CA TYR A 355 2.81 21.70 8.70
C TYR A 355 1.92 20.86 7.79
N LEU A 356 2.13 20.98 6.47
CA LEU A 356 1.54 20.02 5.52
C LEU A 356 2.45 18.80 5.44
N SER A 357 1.88 17.60 5.56
CA SER A 357 2.53 16.30 5.40
C SER A 357 2.87 15.99 3.92
N PHE A 358 3.28 17.01 3.17
CA PHE A 358 3.80 16.92 1.81
C PHE A 358 5.25 17.37 1.78
N LEU A 359 6.07 16.61 1.06
CA LEU A 359 7.50 16.82 0.98
C LEU A 359 7.99 16.92 -0.46
N THR A 360 9.00 17.75 -0.67
CA THR A 360 9.79 17.69 -1.89
C THR A 360 10.79 16.56 -1.74
N ILE A 361 10.69 15.52 -2.57
CA ILE A 361 11.70 14.46 -2.59
C ILE A 361 12.87 14.88 -3.46
N GLU A 362 14.07 14.57 -2.99
CA GLU A 362 15.30 14.85 -3.73
C GLU A 362 15.34 14.07 -5.06
N PRO A 363 15.98 14.60 -6.12
CA PRO A 363 15.97 13.98 -7.43
C PRO A 363 16.47 12.53 -7.44
N GLU A 364 17.51 12.20 -6.68
CA GLU A 364 18.03 10.82 -6.63
C GLU A 364 17.04 9.85 -5.98
N ARG A 365 16.40 10.25 -4.87
CA ARG A 365 15.34 9.47 -4.23
C ARG A 365 14.10 9.33 -5.12
N SER A 366 13.74 10.40 -5.84
CA SER A 366 12.65 10.33 -6.82
C SER A 366 12.93 9.33 -7.95
N LYS A 367 14.18 9.25 -8.43
CA LYS A 367 14.59 8.24 -9.41
C LYS A 367 14.53 6.83 -8.83
N GLU A 368 15.04 6.62 -7.62
CA GLU A 368 15.02 5.33 -6.92
C GLU A 368 13.60 4.76 -6.77
N PHE A 369 12.66 5.58 -6.30
CA PHE A 369 11.27 5.17 -6.17
C PHE A 369 10.48 5.24 -7.48
N GLY A 370 11.04 5.82 -8.55
CA GLY A 370 10.38 5.93 -9.85
C GLY A 370 9.23 6.94 -9.89
N GLY A 371 9.27 7.98 -9.05
CA GLY A 371 8.29 9.06 -9.05
C GLY A 371 7.88 9.52 -7.66
N VAL A 372 6.57 9.52 -7.39
CA VAL A 372 5.90 9.98 -6.16
C VAL A 372 5.90 8.87 -5.10
N ILE A 373 6.01 9.25 -3.83
CA ILE A 373 5.83 8.36 -2.68
C ILE A 373 4.49 8.72 -2.04
N ILE A 374 3.56 7.76 -1.96
CA ILE A 374 2.25 7.91 -1.33
C ILE A 374 2.31 7.23 0.03
N GLY A 375 2.31 8.04 1.08
CA GLY A 375 2.40 7.59 2.46
C GLY A 375 1.07 7.13 3.06
N ALA A 376 1.16 6.78 4.33
CA ALA A 376 0.06 6.38 5.19
C ALA A 376 -1.02 7.45 5.33
N ASN A 377 -0.66 8.74 5.28
CA ASN A 377 -1.64 9.85 5.29
C ASN A 377 -2.66 9.75 4.14
N PHE A 378 -2.27 9.25 2.96
CA PHE A 378 -3.20 8.90 1.87
C PHE A 378 -3.88 7.55 2.10
N LEU A 379 -3.12 6.51 2.48
CA LEU A 379 -3.65 5.15 2.65
C LEU A 379 -4.73 5.04 3.74
N LYS A 380 -4.78 6.00 4.67
CA LYS A 380 -5.87 6.13 5.64
C LYS A 380 -7.20 6.57 4.99
N LEU A 381 -7.13 7.36 3.94
CA LEU A 381 -8.28 7.96 3.25
C LEU A 381 -8.83 7.08 2.12
N VAL A 382 -8.04 6.12 1.65
CA VAL A 382 -8.36 5.23 0.53
C VAL A 382 -8.25 3.78 0.98
N TYR A 383 -9.32 3.02 0.80
CA TYR A 383 -9.28 1.59 1.02
C TYR A 383 -8.38 0.94 -0.05
N THR A 384 -7.29 0.34 0.39
CA THR A 384 -6.23 -0.14 -0.51
C THR A 384 -6.04 -1.65 -0.33
N VAL A 385 -6.02 -2.36 -1.45
CA VAL A 385 -5.72 -3.79 -1.54
C VAL A 385 -4.42 -3.98 -2.30
N PHE A 386 -3.49 -4.70 -1.71
CA PHE A 386 -2.21 -5.05 -2.30
C PHE A 386 -2.25 -6.52 -2.69
N ASP A 387 -2.09 -6.80 -3.98
CA ASP A 387 -2.05 -8.15 -4.53
C ASP A 387 -0.69 -8.43 -5.19
N MET A 388 0.22 -9.01 -4.40
CA MET A 388 1.54 -9.38 -4.86
C MET A 388 1.52 -10.57 -5.83
N GLY A 389 0.46 -11.39 -5.78
CA GLY A 389 0.34 -12.58 -6.62
C GLY A 389 0.00 -12.24 -8.08
N ASN A 390 -0.76 -11.16 -8.28
CA ASN A 390 -1.16 -10.66 -9.60
C ASN A 390 -0.44 -9.38 -10.03
N ASP A 391 0.49 -8.87 -9.21
CA ASP A 391 1.16 -7.59 -9.42
C ASP A 391 0.16 -6.42 -9.52
N GLU A 392 -0.82 -6.37 -8.63
CA GLU A 392 -1.94 -5.44 -8.70
C GLU A 392 -2.08 -4.63 -7.39
N VAL A 393 -2.58 -3.40 -7.52
CA VAL A 393 -3.07 -2.59 -6.39
C VAL A 393 -4.50 -2.19 -6.72
N SER A 394 -5.43 -2.42 -5.80
CA SER A 394 -6.83 -2.00 -5.97
C SER A 394 -7.22 -0.92 -4.98
N LEU A 395 -7.87 0.14 -5.47
CA LEU A 395 -8.21 1.33 -4.71
C LEU A 395 -9.72 1.56 -4.72
N ALA A 396 -10.27 1.98 -3.58
CA ALA A 396 -11.64 2.46 -3.48
C ALA A 396 -11.76 3.55 -2.43
N GLN A 397 -12.77 4.41 -2.56
CA GLN A 397 -13.05 5.43 -1.56
C GLN A 397 -13.38 4.76 -0.22
N ARG A 398 -12.70 5.18 0.85
CA ARG A 398 -12.96 4.67 2.21
C ARG A 398 -14.37 5.06 2.66
N ARG A 399 -15.11 4.09 3.20
CA ARG A 399 -16.41 4.30 3.87
C ARG A 399 -16.22 4.51 5.37
N TRP A 400 -16.41 5.71 5.87
CA TRP A 400 -16.21 6.00 7.30
C TRP A 400 -17.37 5.53 8.18
N GLU A 401 -18.56 5.42 7.62
CA GLU A 401 -19.75 4.97 8.35
C GLU A 401 -19.58 3.53 8.85
N LYS A 402 -19.93 3.32 10.12
CA LYS A 402 -19.93 1.98 10.71
C LYS A 402 -20.99 1.11 10.04
N ALA A 403 -20.55 -0.01 9.51
CA ALA A 403 -21.40 -1.09 9.00
C ALA A 403 -20.87 -2.44 9.51
N PRO A 404 -21.72 -3.47 9.64
CA PRO A 404 -21.27 -4.82 9.94
C PRO A 404 -20.25 -5.29 8.90
N ASP A 405 -19.17 -5.93 9.35
CA ASP A 405 -18.13 -6.40 8.45
C ASP A 405 -18.67 -7.42 7.43
N GLU A 406 -18.25 -7.24 6.17
CA GLU A 406 -18.56 -8.14 5.07
C GLU A 406 -17.23 -8.62 4.46
N ILE A 407 -16.65 -9.64 5.09
CA ILE A 407 -15.35 -10.18 4.74
C ILE A 407 -15.47 -11.11 3.53
N MET A 408 -14.73 -10.80 2.48
CA MET A 408 -14.60 -11.62 1.27
C MET A 408 -13.15 -12.06 1.10
N GLU A 409 -12.96 -13.36 0.87
CA GLU A 409 -11.65 -13.95 0.62
C GLU A 409 -11.14 -13.57 -0.78
N ILE A 410 -9.86 -13.19 -0.87
CA ILE A 410 -9.13 -13.04 -2.13
C ILE A 410 -8.64 -14.42 -2.54
N LYS A 411 -9.09 -14.88 -3.71
CA LYS A 411 -8.71 -16.19 -4.25
C LYS A 411 -7.40 -16.09 -5.05
N PRO A 412 -6.67 -17.19 -5.25
CA PRO A 412 -5.56 -17.20 -6.20
C PRO A 412 -6.02 -16.94 -7.64
N GLY A 413 -5.13 -16.35 -8.44
CA GLY A 413 -5.33 -16.13 -9.88
C GLY A 413 -5.81 -14.74 -10.24
N LYS A 414 -5.85 -14.47 -11.55
CA LYS A 414 -6.02 -13.12 -12.12
C LYS A 414 -7.26 -12.37 -11.62
N ASP A 415 -8.36 -13.07 -11.35
CA ASP A 415 -9.64 -12.49 -10.87
C ASP A 415 -9.85 -12.72 -9.36
N GLY A 416 -8.74 -12.81 -8.63
CA GLY A 416 -8.72 -13.16 -7.21
C GLY A 416 -9.38 -12.15 -6.30
N VAL A 417 -9.15 -10.86 -6.56
CA VAL A 417 -9.73 -9.75 -5.78
C VAL A 417 -11.23 -9.63 -6.12
N PRO A 418 -12.12 -9.84 -5.14
CA PRO A 418 -13.57 -9.77 -5.38
C PRO A 418 -14.01 -8.33 -5.61
N ASP A 419 -15.14 -8.16 -6.32
CA ASP A 419 -15.81 -6.86 -6.50
C ASP A 419 -14.90 -5.77 -7.13
N ARG A 420 -13.97 -6.21 -7.99
CA ARG A 420 -13.02 -5.35 -8.71
C ARG A 420 -13.52 -4.90 -10.09
N THR A 421 -13.00 -3.78 -10.55
CA THR A 421 -13.04 -3.32 -11.95
C THR A 421 -11.62 -3.13 -12.47
N THR A 422 -11.42 -3.33 -13.76
CA THR A 422 -10.15 -3.07 -14.47
C THR A 422 -10.34 -1.95 -15.49
N GLN A 423 -9.25 -1.27 -15.88
CA GLN A 423 -9.32 -0.20 -16.89
C GLN A 423 -9.92 -0.66 -18.24
N ASP A 424 -9.85 -1.95 -18.58
CA ASP A 424 -10.44 -2.48 -19.82
C ASP A 424 -11.96 -2.74 -19.72
N THR A 425 -12.48 -3.01 -18.52
CA THR A 425 -13.90 -3.32 -18.33
C THR A 425 -14.83 -2.10 -18.50
N ASP A 426 -14.34 -0.88 -18.28
CA ASP A 426 -15.14 0.36 -18.39
C ASP A 426 -15.55 0.72 -19.83
N LYS A 427 -14.91 0.12 -20.84
CA LYS A 427 -15.27 0.34 -22.26
C LYS A 427 -16.43 -0.53 -22.75
N THR A 428 -16.88 -1.49 -21.96
CA THR A 428 -17.92 -2.45 -22.37
C THR A 428 -19.31 -2.15 -21.81
N ASP A 429 -19.40 -1.32 -20.77
CA ASP A 429 -20.67 -0.99 -20.09
C ASP A 429 -21.31 0.33 -20.56
N THR A 430 -20.78 0.99 -21.60
CA THR A 430 -21.38 2.18 -22.23
C THR A 430 -22.12 1.92 -23.54
N ALA A 431 -22.41 0.65 -23.87
CA ALA A 431 -23.36 0.35 -24.94
C ALA A 431 -24.80 0.48 -24.40
N ASP A 432 -25.39 1.67 -24.61
CA ASP A 432 -26.81 1.98 -24.41
C ASP A 432 -27.71 0.79 -24.77
N LYS A 433 -28.32 0.21 -23.74
CA LYS A 433 -29.47 -0.67 -23.92
C LYS A 433 -30.69 0.23 -24.10
N PRO A 434 -31.35 0.27 -25.28
CA PRO A 434 -32.49 1.13 -25.46
C PRO A 434 -33.63 0.68 -24.54
N GLU A 435 -34.11 1.63 -23.75
CA GLU A 435 -35.26 1.56 -22.88
C GLU A 435 -36.50 1.25 -23.74
N LYS A 436 -37.19 0.14 -23.44
CA LYS A 436 -38.50 -0.18 -24.06
C LYS A 436 -39.56 0.70 -23.39
N THR A 437 -40.02 1.72 -24.11
CA THR A 437 -41.33 2.34 -23.87
C THR A 437 -42.40 1.50 -24.56
N ASP A 438 -43.30 0.94 -23.75
CA ASP A 438 -44.57 0.37 -24.22
C ASP A 438 -45.51 1.51 -24.62
N GLU A 439 -45.71 1.72 -25.92
CA GLU A 439 -46.92 2.36 -26.42
C GLU A 439 -47.49 1.58 -27.62
N SER A 440 -48.74 1.20 -27.46
CA SER A 440 -49.51 0.44 -28.44
C SER A 440 -50.11 1.40 -29.46
N THR A 441 -49.88 1.19 -30.76
CA THR A 441 -50.89 1.36 -31.81
C THR A 441 -50.40 0.82 -33.17
N GLY A 442 -51.21 -0.05 -33.78
CA GLY A 442 -51.58 0.02 -35.21
C GLY A 442 -50.57 -0.38 -36.29
N SER A 443 -50.65 -1.65 -36.71
CA SER A 443 -50.57 -2.16 -38.10
C SER A 443 -49.97 -1.27 -39.22
N ASN A 444 -48.93 -1.77 -39.91
CA ASN A 444 -49.05 -2.33 -41.26
C ASN A 444 -47.70 -2.81 -41.83
N LEU A 445 -47.81 -3.86 -42.65
CA LEU A 445 -46.79 -4.47 -43.53
C LEU A 445 -46.00 -3.46 -44.35
N GLU A 446 -44.70 -3.71 -44.57
CA GLU A 446 -44.20 -4.21 -45.87
C GLU A 446 -42.72 -4.65 -45.83
N SER A 447 -42.44 -5.65 -46.65
CA SER A 447 -41.17 -6.36 -46.82
C SER A 447 -40.17 -5.62 -47.70
N SER A 448 -38.87 -5.89 -47.53
CA SER A 448 -37.99 -6.24 -48.67
C SER A 448 -36.57 -6.61 -48.22
N ASN A 449 -36.28 -7.91 -48.29
CA ASN A 449 -35.12 -8.56 -48.94
C ASN A 449 -33.74 -7.87 -48.95
N GLY A 450 -32.72 -8.64 -48.54
CA GLY A 450 -31.33 -8.38 -48.95
C GLY A 450 -30.26 -9.29 -48.36
N LEU A 451 -30.41 -10.63 -48.45
CA LEU A 451 -29.33 -11.59 -48.14
C LEU A 451 -28.70 -12.09 -49.46
N LYS A 452 -27.35 -12.00 -49.56
CA LYS A 452 -26.40 -12.85 -50.34
C LYS A 452 -24.99 -12.24 -50.15
N ALA A 453 -24.14 -12.73 -49.27
CA ALA A 453 -23.27 -13.91 -49.38
C ALA A 453 -22.28 -13.87 -50.57
N LEU A 454 -20.98 -13.84 -50.29
CA LEU A 454 -19.97 -14.54 -51.10
C LEU A 454 -18.74 -14.92 -50.25
N ILE A 455 -18.33 -16.18 -50.41
CA ILE A 455 -17.19 -16.87 -49.82
C ILE A 455 -16.01 -16.81 -50.80
N ALA A 456 -14.77 -16.64 -50.33
CA ALA A 456 -13.59 -17.18 -51.00
C ALA A 456 -12.43 -17.38 -50.00
N ALA A 457 -11.90 -18.61 -49.99
CA ALA A 457 -10.81 -19.12 -49.18
C ALA A 457 -9.43 -18.88 -49.83
N GLY A 458 -8.35 -18.99 -49.04
CA GLY A 458 -7.00 -19.19 -49.58
C GLY A 458 -5.88 -19.02 -48.54
N ALA A 459 -5.30 -20.13 -48.09
CA ALA A 459 -4.15 -20.22 -47.19
C ALA A 459 -2.82 -20.35 -47.96
N VAL A 460 -1.73 -19.71 -47.49
CA VAL A 460 -0.29 -20.10 -47.65
C VAL A 460 0.51 -19.32 -46.56
N LEU A 461 1.06 -19.93 -45.50
CA LEU A 461 2.36 -20.62 -45.29
C LEU A 461 3.66 -19.76 -45.36
N PHE A 462 4.34 -19.69 -44.19
CA PHE A 462 5.75 -19.42 -43.82
C PHE A 462 6.78 -18.98 -44.89
N VAL A 463 7.66 -18.02 -44.52
CA VAL A 463 9.15 -18.15 -44.52
C VAL A 463 9.78 -17.07 -43.61
N ALA A 464 10.80 -17.50 -42.83
CA ALA A 464 11.70 -16.70 -41.99
C ALA A 464 12.91 -16.12 -42.76
N LEU A 465 13.60 -15.11 -42.19
CA LEU A 465 15.07 -14.83 -42.19
C LEU A 465 15.28 -13.33 -41.79
N ILE A 466 16.03 -12.96 -40.73
CA ILE A 466 17.52 -12.91 -40.59
C ILE A 466 18.09 -11.86 -41.60
N TRP A 467 18.87 -10.81 -41.26
CA TRP A 467 19.93 -10.61 -40.27
C TRP A 467 20.29 -9.12 -40.11
N GLY A 468 21.07 -8.81 -39.06
CA GLY A 468 21.83 -7.58 -38.86
C GLY A 468 22.44 -7.54 -37.47
#